data_AF-A0A2G8KT97-F1
#
_entry.id   AF-A0A2G8KT97-F1
#
_cell.length_a   1.000
_cell.length_b   1.000
_cell.length_c   1.000
_cell.angle_alpha   90.00
_cell.angle_beta   90.00
_cell.angle_gamma   90.00
#
_symmetry.space_group_name_H-M   'P 1'
#
loop_
_entity.id
_entity.type
_entity.pdbx_description
1 polymer ?
#
loop_
_entity_poly.entity_id
_entity_poly.type
_entity_poly.pdbx_seq_one_letter_code
_entity_poly.pdbx_strand_id
1 'polypeptide(L)'
;MALCLTAIFCFSEDALLSVYTLNFFTSTNPVLNHVVIKYFLALFPVFTLSTSFPIIGITLRNNLRTLLSRENRPCPTALDRFGFPCLTLIPPITLAYITQDVKELVGYTGSYAGVCIQYVIPACLVYYCRKETKNYFGTRCTNRHASPFRNVFWVILVQLWAFTCLVFVSSDHILEALGKG
;
A
#
# COMPACT_ATOMS: atom_id res chain seq x y z
N MET A 1 11.83 -11.52 10.11
CA MET A 1 12.53 -12.19 8.99
C MET A 1 13.03 -13.58 9.38
N ALA A 2 13.83 -13.73 10.44
CA ALA A 2 14.30 -15.04 10.91
C ALA A 2 13.17 -16.04 11.25
N LEU A 3 12.13 -15.58 11.94
CA LEU A 3 10.94 -16.42 12.28
C LEU A 3 10.18 -16.91 11.05
N CYS A 4 10.05 -16.07 10.01
CA CYS A 4 9.40 -16.45 8.76
C CYS A 4 10.22 -17.51 8.02
N LEU A 5 11.56 -17.36 8.02
CA LEU A 5 12.48 -18.32 7.42
C LEU A 5 12.36 -19.69 8.10
N THR A 6 12.41 -19.74 9.44
CA THR A 6 12.26 -21.00 10.19
C THR A 6 10.90 -21.65 9.98
N ALA A 7 9.83 -20.86 9.81
CA ALA A 7 8.49 -21.39 9.55
C ALA A 7 8.38 -22.00 8.13
N ILE A 8 8.95 -21.34 7.11
CA ILE A 8 8.98 -21.85 5.73
C ILE A 8 9.74 -23.18 5.64
N PHE A 9 10.86 -23.30 6.35
CA PHE A 9 11.63 -24.57 6.38
C PHE A 9 10.95 -25.68 7.20
N CYS A 10 10.02 -25.34 8.09
CA CYS A 10 9.36 -26.30 8.98
C CYS A 10 8.03 -26.84 8.42
N PHE A 11 7.34 -26.09 7.54
CA PHE A 11 6.04 -26.44 6.99
C PHE A 11 6.09 -26.47 5.45
N SER A 12 5.77 -27.61 4.82
CA SER A 12 5.75 -27.78 3.35
C SER A 12 4.64 -26.99 2.65
N GLU A 13 4.87 -26.63 1.38
CA GLU A 13 4.10 -25.64 0.59
C GLU A 13 2.58 -25.86 0.55
N ASP A 14 2.10 -27.11 0.59
CA ASP A 14 0.68 -27.44 0.45
C ASP A 14 -0.16 -27.15 1.73
N ALA A 15 0.50 -26.85 2.87
CA ALA A 15 -0.15 -26.69 4.17
C ALA A 15 -0.25 -25.24 4.65
N LEU A 16 0.20 -24.24 3.88
CA LEU A 16 0.26 -22.85 4.32
C LEU A 16 -0.52 -21.89 3.39
N LEU A 17 -1.77 -21.58 3.74
CA LEU A 17 -2.37 -20.30 3.34
C LEU A 17 -1.52 -19.12 3.85
N SER A 18 -0.73 -18.53 2.95
CA SER A 18 0.26 -17.47 3.21
C SER A 18 -0.24 -16.17 3.89
N VAL A 19 -1.55 -16.03 4.14
CA VAL A 19 -2.13 -14.83 4.79
C VAL A 19 -2.95 -15.16 6.04
N TYR A 20 -3.41 -16.40 6.20
CA TYR A 20 -4.23 -16.80 7.34
C TYR A 20 -3.49 -17.80 8.23
N THR A 21 -3.44 -17.51 9.52
CA THR A 21 -2.96 -18.41 10.59
C THR A 21 -3.85 -19.65 10.79
N LEU A 22 -4.91 -19.81 10.00
CA LEU A 22 -5.91 -20.87 10.16
C LEU A 22 -5.37 -22.29 9.86
N ASN A 23 -4.22 -22.41 9.19
CA ASN A 23 -3.61 -23.72 8.90
C ASN A 23 -3.18 -24.50 10.16
N PHE A 24 -2.91 -23.81 11.26
CA PHE A 24 -2.49 -24.46 12.51
C PHE A 24 -3.61 -25.25 13.20
N PHE A 25 -4.86 -25.11 12.75
CA PHE A 25 -5.97 -25.92 13.24
C PHE A 25 -5.97 -27.35 12.67
N THR A 26 -5.51 -27.53 11.44
CA THR A 26 -5.55 -28.80 10.68
C THR A 26 -4.27 -29.65 10.81
N SER A 27 -3.19 -29.08 11.36
CA SER A 27 -1.90 -29.78 11.45
C SER A 27 -1.92 -30.91 12.50
N THR A 28 -1.53 -32.12 12.10
CA THR A 28 -1.46 -33.36 12.90
C THR A 28 -0.25 -33.44 13.84
N ASN A 29 0.54 -32.37 13.95
CA ASN A 29 1.75 -32.35 14.77
C ASN A 29 1.42 -32.33 16.28
N PRO A 30 2.06 -33.17 17.12
CA PRO A 30 1.74 -33.31 18.54
C PRO A 30 1.99 -32.03 19.35
N VAL A 31 3.01 -31.24 19.00
CA VAL A 31 3.33 -29.96 19.65
C VAL A 31 2.29 -28.89 19.32
N LEU A 32 1.76 -28.89 18.10
CA LEU A 32 0.71 -27.97 17.66
C LEU A 32 -0.68 -28.40 18.11
N ASN A 33 -0.87 -29.64 18.61
CA ASN A 33 -2.17 -30.14 19.07
C ASN A 33 -2.60 -29.54 20.42
N HIS A 34 -1.73 -28.78 21.09
CA HIS A 34 -2.10 -28.02 22.28
C HIS A 34 -2.96 -26.80 21.94
N VAL A 35 -4.21 -26.83 22.41
CA VAL A 35 -5.24 -25.80 22.21
C VAL A 35 -4.73 -24.38 22.53
N VAL A 36 -3.97 -24.22 23.61
CA VAL A 36 -3.42 -22.92 24.04
C VAL A 36 -2.46 -22.33 23.00
N ILE A 37 -1.59 -23.15 22.40
CA ILE A 37 -0.61 -22.71 21.41
C ILE A 37 -1.32 -22.33 20.10
N LYS A 38 -2.34 -23.10 19.69
CA LYS A 38 -3.18 -22.77 18.51
C LYS A 38 -3.84 -21.41 18.64
N TYR A 39 -4.51 -21.14 19.77
CA TYR A 39 -5.17 -19.85 20.00
C TYR A 39 -4.16 -18.70 20.14
N PHE A 40 -3.03 -18.90 20.82
CA PHE A 40 -2.00 -17.88 20.95
C PHE A 40 -1.42 -17.47 19.59
N LEU A 41 -1.07 -18.44 18.74
CA LEU A 41 -0.55 -18.19 17.39
C LEU A 41 -1.60 -17.51 16.49
N ALA A 42 -2.88 -17.89 16.60
CA ALA A 42 -3.96 -17.28 15.84
C ALA A 42 -4.25 -15.83 16.28
N LEU A 43 -4.15 -15.53 17.59
CA LEU A 43 -4.44 -14.21 18.15
C LEU A 43 -3.32 -13.19 17.94
N PHE A 44 -2.07 -13.63 17.77
CA PHE A 44 -0.93 -12.74 17.57
C PHE A 44 -1.15 -11.69 16.46
N PRO A 45 -1.49 -12.08 15.20
CA PRO A 45 -1.78 -11.11 14.15
C PRO A 45 -3.03 -10.27 14.43
N VAL A 46 -4.03 -10.82 15.13
CA VAL A 46 -5.25 -10.09 15.50
C VAL A 46 -4.92 -8.91 16.40
N PHE A 47 -4.06 -9.09 17.40
CA PHE A 47 -3.63 -8.00 18.27
C PHE A 47 -2.80 -6.94 17.54
N THR A 48 -1.90 -7.37 16.65
CA THR A 48 -1.11 -6.44 15.82
C THR A 48 -2.03 -5.61 14.91
N LEU A 49 -2.94 -6.26 14.18
CA LEU A 49 -3.86 -5.58 13.27
C LEU A 49 -4.83 -4.66 14.03
N SER A 50 -5.35 -5.10 15.18
CA SER A 50 -6.24 -4.29 16.03
C SER A 50 -5.57 -3.01 16.53
N THR A 51 -4.26 -3.05 16.80
CA THR A 51 -3.52 -1.84 17.23
C THR A 51 -3.20 -0.94 16.04
N SER A 52 -2.80 -1.49 14.90
CA SER A 52 -2.43 -0.72 13.72
C SER A 52 -3.63 -0.05 13.03
N PHE A 53 -4.79 -0.71 13.01
CA PHE A 53 -5.96 -0.23 12.27
C PHE A 53 -6.48 1.14 12.75
N PRO A 54 -6.69 1.40 14.06
CA PRO A 54 -7.09 2.72 14.56
C PRO A 54 -6.05 3.80 14.27
N ILE A 55 -4.75 3.49 14.38
CA ILE A 55 -3.67 4.45 14.14
C ILE A 55 -3.70 4.91 12.68
N ILE A 56 -3.82 3.97 11.74
CA ILE A 56 -3.91 4.26 10.31
C ILE A 56 -5.20 5.05 10.02
N GLY A 57 -6.32 4.65 10.61
CA GLY A 57 -7.61 5.34 10.44
C GLY A 57 -7.57 6.80 10.90
N ILE A 58 -7.03 7.08 12.09
CA ILE A 58 -6.87 8.45 12.61
C ILE A 58 -5.92 9.26 11.70
N THR A 59 -4.83 8.65 11.25
CA THR A 59 -3.86 9.31 10.37
C THR A 59 -4.49 9.68 9.03
N LEU A 60 -5.24 8.77 8.40
CA LEU A 60 -5.93 9.03 7.15
C LEU A 60 -6.99 10.13 7.33
N ARG A 61 -7.74 10.11 8.43
CA ARG A 61 -8.72 11.16 8.76
C ARG A 61 -8.07 12.52 8.82
N ASN A 62 -6.95 12.64 9.52
CA ASN A 62 -6.24 13.91 9.65
C ASN A 62 -5.70 14.40 8.30
N ASN A 63 -5.14 13.50 7.48
CA ASN A 63 -4.66 13.85 6.14
C ASN A 63 -5.79 14.30 5.20
N LEU A 64 -6.91 13.58 5.18
CA LEU A 64 -8.07 13.94 4.37
C LEU A 64 -8.70 15.25 4.83
N ARG A 65 -8.77 15.49 6.14
CA ARG A 65 -9.23 16.76 6.69
C ARG A 65 -8.35 17.91 6.19
N THR A 66 -7.02 17.80 6.24
CA THR A 66 -6.12 18.83 5.72
C THR A 66 -6.27 19.04 4.21
N LEU A 67 -6.41 17.95 3.44
CA LEU A 67 -6.55 18.03 1.99
C LEU A 67 -7.89 18.64 1.55
N LEU A 68 -8.98 18.37 2.27
CA LEU A 68 -10.32 18.82 1.93
C LEU A 68 -10.69 20.16 2.61
N SER A 69 -10.08 20.49 3.76
CA SER A 69 -10.24 21.77 4.44
C SER A 69 -9.36 22.81 3.74
N ARG A 70 -9.86 23.35 2.62
CA ARG A 70 -9.22 24.45 1.92
C ARG A 70 -9.17 25.66 2.85
N GLU A 71 -7.99 26.27 2.98
CA GLU A 71 -7.60 27.30 3.98
C GLU A 71 -8.54 28.51 4.16
N ASN A 72 -9.53 28.69 3.27
CA ASN A 72 -10.47 29.83 3.27
C ASN A 72 -11.95 29.47 3.52
N ARG A 73 -12.29 28.23 3.91
CA ARG A 73 -13.68 27.90 4.30
C ARG A 73 -13.70 26.97 5.53
N PRO A 74 -14.16 27.44 6.71
CA PRO A 74 -14.40 26.53 7.82
C PRO A 74 -15.54 25.58 7.41
N CYS A 75 -15.21 24.30 7.22
CA CYS A 75 -16.23 23.27 7.04
C CYS A 75 -17.14 23.20 8.29
N PRO A 76 -18.42 22.88 8.15
CA PRO A 76 -19.31 22.72 9.29
C PRO A 76 -18.79 21.63 10.24
N THR A 77 -18.81 21.93 11.54
CA THR A 77 -18.28 21.07 12.62
C THR A 77 -18.88 19.66 12.62
N ALA A 78 -20.09 19.49 12.08
CA ALA A 78 -20.73 18.18 11.91
C ALA A 78 -20.06 17.31 10.83
N LEU A 79 -19.64 17.91 9.70
CA LEU A 79 -18.89 17.20 8.66
C LEU A 79 -17.49 16.84 9.15
N ASP A 80 -16.90 17.68 9.99
CA ASP A 80 -15.60 17.41 10.60
C ASP A 80 -15.63 16.29 11.66
N ARG A 81 -16.75 16.22 12.39
CA ARG A 81 -16.96 15.25 13.47
C ARG A 81 -17.48 13.90 13.00
N PHE A 82 -18.30 13.85 11.94
CA PHE A 82 -18.90 12.61 11.43
C PHE A 82 -18.53 12.30 9.98
N GLY A 83 -18.42 13.32 9.12
CA GLY A 83 -18.10 13.15 7.70
C GLY A 83 -16.71 12.55 7.45
N PHE A 84 -15.65 13.15 8.01
CA PHE A 84 -14.29 12.63 7.79
C PHE A 84 -14.07 11.23 8.38
N PRO A 85 -14.50 10.90 9.61
CA PRO A 85 -14.41 9.52 10.12
C PRO A 85 -15.14 8.50 9.25
N CYS A 86 -16.37 8.81 8.82
CA CYS A 86 -17.11 7.92 7.92
C CYS A 86 -16.37 7.74 6.60
N LEU A 87 -15.89 8.82 5.98
CA LEU A 87 -15.12 8.75 4.73
C LEU A 87 -13.85 7.90 4.86
N THR A 88 -13.22 7.91 6.05
CA THR A 88 -12.01 7.11 6.29
C THR A 88 -12.29 5.63 6.56
N LEU A 89 -13.46 5.31 7.11
CA LEU A 89 -13.88 3.95 7.43
C LEU A 89 -14.62 3.26 6.28
N ILE A 90 -15.22 4.03 5.36
CA ILE A 90 -15.92 3.49 4.20
C ILE A 90 -15.01 2.58 3.35
N PRO A 91 -13.78 2.96 2.97
CA PRO A 91 -12.91 2.12 2.17
C PRO A 91 -12.63 0.75 2.81
N PRO A 92 -12.12 0.64 4.06
CA PRO A 92 -11.86 -0.67 4.65
C PRO A 92 -13.12 -1.51 4.87
N ILE A 93 -14.27 -0.89 5.20
CA ILE A 93 -15.55 -1.62 5.35
C ILE A 93 -16.02 -2.17 4.00
N THR A 94 -15.93 -1.36 2.95
CA THR A 94 -16.33 -1.77 1.59
C THR A 94 -15.43 -2.89 1.08
N LEU A 95 -14.12 -2.78 1.29
CA LEU A 95 -13.16 -3.83 0.93
C LEU A 95 -13.41 -5.12 1.70
N ALA A 96 -13.76 -5.05 2.99
CA ALA A 96 -14.12 -6.22 3.79
C ALA A 96 -15.40 -6.93 3.27
N TYR A 97 -16.29 -6.22 2.58
CA TYR A 97 -17.50 -6.80 1.98
C TYR A 97 -17.24 -7.40 0.60
N ILE A 98 -16.38 -6.76 -0.21
CA ILE A 98 -16.12 -7.16 -1.60
C ILE A 98 -15.12 -8.31 -1.68
N THR A 99 -14.07 -8.30 -0.85
CA THR A 99 -12.94 -9.20 -1.01
C THR A 99 -12.82 -10.16 0.17
N GLN A 100 -12.97 -11.47 -0.10
CA GLN A 100 -12.68 -12.51 0.88
C GLN A 100 -11.20 -12.91 0.90
N ASP A 101 -10.48 -12.68 -0.21
CA ASP A 101 -9.08 -13.03 -0.38
C ASP A 101 -8.14 -11.82 -0.23
N VAL A 102 -7.61 -11.64 0.99
CA VAL A 102 -6.68 -10.54 1.32
C VAL A 102 -5.41 -10.56 0.46
N LYS A 103 -5.01 -11.73 -0.06
CA LYS A 103 -3.84 -11.87 -0.95
C LYS A 103 -3.96 -11.05 -2.23
N GLU A 104 -5.08 -11.20 -2.93
CA GLU A 104 -5.33 -10.48 -4.18
C GLU A 104 -5.43 -8.98 -3.91
N LEU A 105 -6.12 -8.58 -2.83
CA LEU A 105 -6.25 -7.17 -2.46
C LEU A 105 -4.90 -6.50 -2.20
N VAL A 106 -4.01 -7.17 -1.46
CA VAL A 106 -2.64 -6.69 -1.20
C VAL A 106 -1.82 -6.68 -2.50
N GLY A 107 -2.03 -7.64 -3.40
CA GLY A 107 -1.44 -7.66 -4.74
C GLY A 107 -1.81 -6.43 -5.57
N TYR A 108 -3.12 -6.14 -5.70
CA TYR A 108 -3.62 -4.98 -6.44
C TYR A 108 -3.17 -3.65 -5.81
N THR A 109 -3.40 -3.48 -4.51
CA THR A 109 -3.05 -2.22 -3.83
C THR A 109 -1.54 -2.01 -3.77
N GLY A 110 -0.76 -3.06 -3.54
CA GLY A 110 0.70 -3.01 -3.51
C GLY A 110 1.34 -2.68 -4.86
N SER A 111 0.83 -3.26 -5.94
CA SER A 111 1.37 -3.03 -7.29
C SER A 111 0.94 -1.69 -7.86
N TYR A 112 -0.36 -1.43 -7.98
CA TYR A 112 -0.88 -0.23 -8.65
C TYR A 112 -0.65 1.04 -7.82
N ALA A 113 -1.01 1.03 -6.52
CA ALA A 113 -0.78 2.21 -5.68
C ALA A 113 0.71 2.39 -5.36
N GLY A 114 1.46 1.29 -5.21
CA GLY A 114 2.91 1.32 -5.00
C GLY A 114 3.65 1.98 -6.16
N VAL A 115 3.37 1.59 -7.40
CA VAL A 115 4.00 2.22 -8.58
C VAL A 115 3.68 3.71 -8.66
N CYS A 116 2.43 4.09 -8.38
CA CYS A 116 2.03 5.50 -8.36
C CYS A 116 2.83 6.32 -7.33
N ILE A 117 2.89 5.83 -6.07
CA ILE A 117 3.52 6.58 -4.98
C ILE A 117 5.05 6.59 -5.10
N GLN A 118 5.66 5.47 -5.52
CA GLN A 118 7.11 5.33 -5.55
C GLN A 118 7.75 5.91 -6.82
N TYR A 119 7.09 5.83 -7.97
CA TYR A 119 7.67 6.23 -9.26
C TYR A 119 6.98 7.43 -9.89
N VAL A 120 5.65 7.41 -10.00
CA VAL A 120 4.91 8.44 -10.76
C VAL A 120 4.90 9.79 -10.05
N ILE A 121 4.49 9.83 -8.78
CA ILE A 121 4.38 11.09 -8.02
C ILE A 121 5.73 11.82 -7.92
N PRO A 122 6.85 11.18 -7.52
CA PRO A 122 8.14 11.86 -7.43
C PRO A 122 8.63 12.36 -8.79
N ALA A 123 8.44 11.59 -9.86
CA ALA A 123 8.85 11.98 -11.22
C ALA A 123 8.06 13.22 -11.70
N CYS A 124 6.74 13.23 -11.51
CA CYS A 124 5.90 14.38 -11.83
C CYS A 124 6.28 15.61 -11.00
N LEU A 125 6.49 15.45 -9.69
CA LEU A 125 6.87 16.54 -8.79
C LEU A 125 8.19 17.18 -9.25
N VAL A 126 9.20 16.37 -9.56
CA VAL A 126 10.48 16.86 -10.08
C VAL A 126 10.29 17.62 -11.41
N TYR A 127 9.43 17.13 -12.31
CA TYR A 127 9.13 17.80 -13.57
C TYR A 127 8.47 19.18 -13.35
N TYR A 128 7.42 19.24 -12.54
CA TYR A 128 6.70 20.49 -12.26
C TYR A 128 7.58 21.48 -11.49
N CYS A 129 8.32 21.04 -10.47
CA CYS A 129 9.24 21.91 -9.74
C CYS A 129 10.32 22.52 -10.65
N ARG A 130 10.88 21.75 -11.60
CA ARG A 130 11.85 22.26 -12.58
C ARG A 130 11.21 23.28 -13.53
N LYS A 131 9.98 23.02 -13.98
CA LYS A 131 9.22 23.95 -14.84
C LYS A 131 8.91 25.25 -14.11
N GLU A 132 8.39 25.18 -12.90
CA GLU A 132 8.07 26.34 -12.07
C GLU A 132 9.32 27.13 -11.71
N THR A 133 10.41 26.47 -11.31
CA THR A 133 11.68 27.16 -11.01
C THR A 133 12.19 27.95 -12.23
N LYS A 134 12.05 27.40 -13.44
CA LYS A 134 12.40 28.10 -14.68
C LYS A 134 11.48 29.29 -14.96
N ASN A 135 10.19 29.18 -14.64
CA ASN A 135 9.22 30.26 -14.78
C ASN A 135 9.46 31.41 -13.80
N TYR A 136 9.76 31.12 -12.54
CA TYR A 136 9.95 32.13 -11.49
C TYR A 136 11.33 32.81 -11.51
N PHE A 137 12.42 32.06 -11.71
CA PHE A 137 13.79 32.61 -11.66
C PHE A 137 14.37 32.97 -13.04
N GLY A 138 13.67 32.61 -14.13
CA GLY A 138 14.15 32.83 -15.50
C GLY A 138 15.42 32.04 -15.84
N THR A 139 16.00 32.30 -17.02
CA THR A 139 17.21 31.61 -17.50
C THR A 139 18.52 32.14 -16.89
N ARG A 140 18.43 33.20 -16.06
CA ARG A 140 19.58 33.98 -15.59
C ARG A 140 20.27 33.38 -14.36
N CYS A 141 19.56 32.56 -13.60
CA CYS A 141 20.10 31.86 -12.43
C CYS A 141 20.52 30.44 -12.81
N THR A 142 21.79 30.25 -13.18
CA THR A 142 22.34 28.91 -13.42
C THR A 142 22.65 28.25 -12.08
N ASN A 143 21.98 27.13 -11.78
CA ASN A 143 22.19 26.42 -10.52
C ASN A 143 23.61 25.80 -10.49
N ARG A 144 24.49 26.35 -9.64
CA ARG A 144 25.89 25.91 -9.51
C ARG A 144 26.04 24.51 -8.92
N HIS A 145 25.03 24.01 -8.22
CA HIS A 145 24.95 22.65 -7.67
C HIS A 145 23.97 21.76 -8.46
N ALA A 146 23.84 21.98 -9.77
CA ALA A 146 22.96 21.19 -10.61
C ALA A 146 23.35 19.71 -10.59
N SER A 147 22.39 18.86 -10.23
CA SER A 147 22.52 17.41 -10.27
C SER A 147 22.79 16.89 -11.70
N PRO A 148 23.56 15.80 -11.87
CA PRO A 148 23.74 15.14 -13.17
C PRO A 148 22.41 14.67 -13.81
N PHE A 149 21.34 14.53 -13.02
CA PHE A 149 20.01 14.14 -13.47
C PHE A 149 19.16 15.32 -13.99
N ARG A 150 19.78 16.38 -14.51
CA ARG A 150 19.09 17.61 -14.97
C ARG A 150 18.12 17.38 -16.13
N ASN A 151 18.44 16.43 -17.01
CA ASN A 151 17.68 16.23 -18.24
C ASN A 151 16.29 15.65 -17.94
N VAL A 152 15.29 16.16 -18.69
CA VAL A 152 13.91 15.66 -18.66
C VAL A 152 13.84 14.19 -19.11
N PHE A 153 14.84 13.74 -19.86
CA PHE A 153 15.04 12.33 -20.23
C PHE A 153 14.90 11.37 -19.04
N TRP A 154 15.48 11.69 -17.88
CA TRP A 154 15.40 10.81 -16.71
C TRP A 154 13.98 10.68 -16.14
N VAL A 155 13.21 11.76 -16.19
CA VAL A 155 11.79 11.73 -15.79
C VAL A 155 10.99 10.85 -16.74
N ILE A 156 11.22 10.99 -18.05
CA ILE A 156 10.55 10.17 -19.07
C ILE A 156 10.94 8.69 -18.90
N LEU A 157 12.21 8.39 -18.66
CA LEU A 157 12.70 7.02 -18.43
C LEU A 157 12.01 6.38 -17.22
N VAL A 158 11.94 7.09 -16.09
CA VAL A 158 11.24 6.58 -14.89
C VAL A 158 9.75 6.35 -15.16
N GLN A 159 9.10 7.24 -15.91
CA GLN A 159 7.69 7.09 -16.26
C GLN A 159 7.44 5.91 -17.22
N LEU A 160 8.34 5.70 -18.18
CA LEU A 160 8.31 4.54 -19.07
C LEU A 160 8.54 3.24 -18.30
N TRP A 161 9.48 3.24 -17.36
CA TRP A 161 9.72 2.09 -16.49
C TRP A 161 8.48 1.75 -15.64
N ALA A 162 7.88 2.76 -15.02
CA ALA A 162 6.63 2.60 -14.26
C ALA A 162 5.50 2.03 -15.14
N PHE A 163 5.39 2.50 -16.38
CA PHE A 163 4.42 1.96 -17.35
C PHE A 163 4.70 0.50 -17.69
N THR A 164 5.95 0.12 -17.95
CA THR A 164 6.33 -1.28 -18.20
C THR A 164 5.98 -2.17 -17.01
N CYS A 165 6.24 -1.74 -15.77
CA CYS A 165 5.87 -2.48 -14.57
C CYS A 165 4.35 -2.68 -14.47
N LEU A 166 3.55 -1.66 -14.79
CA LEU A 166 2.09 -1.76 -14.78
C LEU A 166 1.57 -2.72 -15.86
N VAL A 167 2.16 -2.70 -17.06
CA VAL A 167 1.80 -3.64 -18.13
C VAL A 167 2.12 -5.07 -17.72
N PHE A 168 3.27 -5.29 -17.09
CA PHE A 168 3.67 -6.61 -16.63
C PHE A 168 2.71 -7.15 -15.57
N VAL A 169 2.41 -6.38 -14.52
CA VAL A 169 1.44 -6.75 -13.48
C VAL A 169 0.05 -6.98 -14.06
N SER A 170 -0.40 -6.13 -14.99
CA SER A 170 -1.71 -6.30 -15.61
C SER A 170 -1.77 -7.57 -16.46
N SER A 171 -0.68 -7.92 -17.13
CA SER A 171 -0.58 -9.16 -17.92
C SER A 171 -0.60 -10.39 -17.01
N ASP A 172 0.09 -10.33 -15.88
CA ASP A 172 0.12 -11.39 -14.86
C ASP A 172 -1.30 -11.70 -14.34
N HIS A 173 -2.03 -10.66 -13.92
CA HIS A 173 -3.42 -10.83 -13.49
C HIS A 173 -4.37 -11.35 -14.59
N ILE A 174 -4.15 -10.96 -15.85
CA ILE A 174 -4.95 -11.47 -16.98
C ILE A 174 -4.64 -12.95 -17.24
N LEU A 175 -3.38 -13.36 -17.14
CA LEU A 175 -2.97 -14.76 -17.33
C LEU A 175 -3.51 -15.66 -16.21
N GLU A 176 -3.49 -15.17 -14.97
CA GLU A 176 -4.11 -15.81 -13.81
C GLU A 176 -5.62 -15.96 -14.01
N ALA A 177 -6.30 -14.90 -14.47
CA ALA A 177 -7.74 -14.93 -14.79
C ALA A 177 -8.11 -15.89 -15.94
N LEU A 178 -7.18 -16.20 -16.84
CA LEU A 178 -7.37 -17.13 -17.95
C LEU A 178 -7.04 -18.59 -17.60
N GLY A 179 -6.65 -18.88 -16.35
CA GLY A 179 -6.36 -20.24 -15.87
C GLY A 179 -5.12 -20.87 -16.52
N LYS A 180 -4.18 -20.05 -17.00
CA LYS A 180 -2.89 -20.50 -17.59
C LYS A 180 -1.69 -20.22 -16.68
N GLY A 181 -1.93 -20.00 -15.39
CA GLY A 181 -0.92 -19.84 -14.34
C GLY A 181 -0.61 -21.16 -13.65
#